data_AF-A0A3D3NYD8-F1
#
_entry.id   AF-A0A3D3NYD8-F1
#
_cell.length_a   1.000
_cell.length_b   1.000
_cell.length_c   1.000
_cell.angle_alpha   90.00
_cell.angle_beta   90.00
_cell.angle_gamma   90.00
#
_symmetry.space_group_name_H-M   'P 1'
#
loop_
_entity.id
_entity.type
_entity.pdbx_description
1 polymer ?
#
loop_
_entity_poly.entity_id
_entity_poly.type
_entity_poly.pdbx_seq_one_letter_code
_entity_poly.pdbx_strand_id
1 'polypeptide(L)'
;MKKTESLVVLALLLALLLLECGARMFETSLSKDVAHIRSLPAEAARLRQAPAGTLKVLILGNSLARCGLDRALLARGLEAASRRPVAVSVMHPDGSRVEEWRHGYRRYFDQTGSRP
;
A
#
# COMPACT_ATOMS: atom_id res chain seq x y z
N MET A 1 12.51 -1.28 -47.45
CA MET A 1 11.58 -2.19 -46.75
C MET A 1 10.45 -2.57 -47.68
N LYS A 2 10.23 -3.86 -47.90
CA LYS A 2 9.10 -4.37 -48.68
C LYS A 2 7.82 -4.02 -47.93
N LYS A 3 6.72 -3.64 -48.63
CA LYS A 3 5.45 -3.23 -48.00
C LYS A 3 4.96 -4.19 -46.91
N THR A 4 5.19 -5.48 -47.09
CA THR A 4 4.83 -6.55 -46.15
C THR A 4 5.62 -6.47 -44.83
N GLU A 5 6.92 -6.15 -44.87
CA GLU A 5 7.76 -6.01 -43.67
C GLU A 5 7.28 -4.83 -42.82
N SER A 6 6.94 -3.71 -43.47
CA SER A 6 6.41 -2.52 -42.82
C SER A 6 5.08 -2.78 -42.09
N LEU A 7 4.20 -3.58 -42.70
CA LEU A 7 2.92 -3.96 -42.11
C LEU A 7 3.10 -4.87 -40.89
N VAL A 8 4.02 -5.82 -40.95
CA VAL A 8 4.32 -6.71 -39.81
C VAL A 8 4.89 -5.91 -38.64
N VAL A 9 5.83 -5.00 -38.90
CA VAL A 9 6.39 -4.13 -37.86
C VAL A 9 5.31 -3.22 -37.25
N LEU A 10 4.44 -2.64 -38.08
CA LEU A 10 3.34 -1.80 -37.59
C LEU A 10 2.36 -2.59 -36.73
N ALA A 11 1.99 -3.81 -37.15
CA ALA A 11 1.10 -4.68 -36.38
C ALA A 11 1.74 -5.08 -35.04
N LEU A 12 3.04 -5.37 -35.03
CA LEU A 12 3.78 -5.67 -33.80
C LEU A 12 3.82 -4.47 -32.86
N LEU A 13 4.10 -3.27 -33.38
CA LEU A 13 4.08 -2.04 -32.59
C LEU A 13 2.69 -1.76 -32.01
N LEU A 14 1.62 -1.97 -32.80
CA LEU A 14 0.26 -1.81 -32.32
C LEU A 14 -0.08 -2.84 -31.23
N ALA A 15 0.32 -4.09 -31.40
CA ALA A 15 0.11 -5.14 -30.41
C ALA A 15 0.85 -4.83 -29.10
N LEU A 16 2.10 -4.38 -29.17
CA LEU A 16 2.88 -3.95 -28.00
C LEU A 16 2.26 -2.73 -27.32
N LEU A 17 1.78 -1.75 -28.10
CA LEU A 17 1.10 -0.58 -27.57
C LEU A 17 -0.19 -0.97 -26.84
N LEU A 18 -1.00 -1.86 -27.42
CA LEU A 18 -2.21 -2.38 -26.79
C LEU A 18 -1.90 -3.16 -25.52
N LEU A 19 -0.83 -3.96 -25.52
CA LEU A 19 -0.40 -4.71 -24.36
C LEU A 19 0.05 -3.78 -23.22
N GLU A 20 0.85 -2.75 -23.53
CA GLU A 20 1.32 -1.75 -22.56
C GLU A 20 0.16 -0.92 -22.00
N CYS A 21 -0.76 -0.46 -22.86
CA CYS A 21 -1.97 0.24 -22.42
C CYS A 21 -2.84 -0.64 -21.53
N GLY A 22 -3.06 -1.89 -21.93
CA GLY A 22 -3.77 -2.87 -21.12
C GLY A 22 -3.08 -3.07 -19.77
N ALA A 23 -1.78 -3.33 -19.77
CA ALA A 23 -0.99 -3.50 -18.56
C ALA A 23 -1.14 -2.30 -17.62
N ARG A 24 -0.94 -1.06 -18.11
CA ARG A 24 -1.08 0.14 -17.27
C ARG A 24 -2.50 0.38 -16.74
N MET A 25 -3.52 0.06 -17.53
CA MET A 25 -4.91 0.20 -17.09
C MET A 25 -5.26 -0.84 -16.02
N PHE A 26 -4.84 -2.10 -16.21
CA PHE A 26 -5.21 -3.21 -15.33
C PHE A 26 -4.25 -3.42 -14.15
N GLU A 27 -3.02 -2.90 -14.18
CA GLU A 27 -2.03 -2.99 -13.10
C GLU A 27 -2.59 -2.48 -11.77
N THR A 28 -3.38 -1.41 -11.84
CA THR A 28 -4.01 -0.79 -10.66
C THR A 28 -5.12 -1.65 -10.03
N SER A 29 -5.73 -2.54 -10.81
CA SER A 29 -6.85 -3.39 -10.37
C SER A 29 -6.42 -4.82 -10.06
N LEU A 30 -5.40 -5.35 -10.77
CA LEU A 30 -4.86 -6.69 -10.54
C LEU A 30 -3.88 -6.74 -9.37
N SER A 31 -3.07 -5.68 -9.16
CA SER A 31 -2.08 -5.69 -8.09
C SER A 31 -2.64 -5.07 -6.81
N LYS A 32 -3.12 -5.95 -5.92
CA LYS A 32 -3.49 -5.58 -4.53
C LYS A 32 -2.35 -4.85 -3.81
N ASP A 33 -1.11 -5.13 -4.19
CA ASP A 33 0.09 -4.48 -3.65
C ASP A 33 0.23 -3.02 -4.09
N VAL A 34 0.00 -2.74 -5.39
CA VAL A 34 0.04 -1.36 -5.89
C VAL A 34 -1.09 -0.54 -5.29
N ALA A 35 -2.29 -1.10 -5.19
CA ALA A 35 -3.42 -0.44 -4.54
C ALA A 35 -3.12 -0.17 -3.06
N HIS A 36 -2.52 -1.13 -2.34
CA HIS A 36 -2.15 -0.98 -0.94
C HIS A 36 -1.07 0.09 -0.75
N ILE A 37 0.02 0.05 -1.53
CA ILE A 37 1.10 1.04 -1.49
C ILE A 37 0.57 2.46 -1.74
N ARG A 38 -0.37 2.61 -2.68
CA ARG A 38 -1.03 3.90 -2.96
C ARG A 38 -1.92 4.39 -1.83
N SER A 39 -2.39 3.50 -0.96
CA SER A 39 -3.20 3.86 0.22
C SER A 39 -2.36 4.32 1.42
N LEU A 40 -1.07 3.99 1.46
CA LEU A 40 -0.19 4.31 2.60
C LEU A 40 -0.10 5.80 2.95
N PRO A 41 -0.05 6.74 1.99
CA PRO A 41 -0.12 8.17 2.31
C PRO A 41 -1.42 8.56 3.02
N ALA A 42 -2.56 7.96 2.65
CA ALA A 42 -3.84 8.23 3.30
C ALA A 42 -3.89 7.64 4.71
N GLU A 43 -3.33 6.45 4.91
CA GLU A 43 -3.16 5.84 6.24
C GLU A 43 -2.28 6.69 7.17
N ALA A 44 -1.15 7.17 6.65
CA ALA A 44 -0.27 8.08 7.38
C ALA A 44 -1.00 9.39 7.75
N ALA A 45 -1.77 9.96 6.82
CA ALA A 45 -2.58 11.15 7.09
C ALA A 45 -3.63 10.91 8.17
N ARG A 46 -4.31 9.75 8.16
CA ARG A 46 -5.27 9.36 9.20
C ARG A 46 -4.63 9.29 10.58
N LEU A 47 -3.48 8.64 10.72
CA LEU A 47 -2.74 8.59 11.98
C LEU A 47 -2.29 9.99 12.42
N ARG A 48 -1.85 10.84 11.49
CA ARG A 48 -1.44 12.20 11.81
C ARG A 48 -2.60 13.05 12.34
N GLN A 49 -3.78 12.93 11.73
CA GLN A 49 -4.99 13.68 12.08
C GLN A 49 -5.74 13.13 13.29
N ALA A 50 -5.31 12.01 13.86
CA ALA A 50 -5.94 11.45 15.05
C ALA A 50 -5.93 12.48 16.20
N PRO A 51 -7.02 12.57 16.99
CA PRO A 51 -7.16 13.56 18.07
C PRO A 51 -5.99 13.55 19.05
N ALA A 52 -5.70 14.71 19.64
CA ALA A 52 -4.70 14.82 20.71
C ALA A 52 -5.05 13.85 21.86
N GLY A 53 -4.05 13.14 22.37
CA GLY A 53 -4.26 12.11 23.38
C GLY A 53 -4.61 10.71 22.85
N THR A 54 -4.87 10.54 21.54
CA THR A 54 -5.03 9.22 20.91
C THR A 54 -3.71 8.45 20.91
N LEU A 55 -3.72 7.17 21.26
CA LEU A 55 -2.59 6.26 21.07
C LEU A 55 -2.59 5.79 19.61
N LYS A 56 -1.56 6.17 18.85
CA LYS A 56 -1.43 5.80 17.44
C LYS A 56 -0.61 4.52 17.35
N VAL A 57 -1.10 3.56 16.58
CA VAL A 57 -0.47 2.25 16.44
C VAL A 57 -0.38 1.92 14.96
N LEU A 58 0.84 1.68 14.49
CA LEU A 58 1.10 1.19 13.14
C LEU A 58 1.60 -0.24 13.21
N ILE A 59 0.91 -1.13 12.52
CA ILE A 59 1.29 -2.53 12.41
C ILE A 59 2.03 -2.71 11.09
N LEU A 60 3.26 -3.22 11.18
CA LEU A 60 4.10 -3.55 10.03
C LEU A 60 4.06 -5.06 9.81
N GLY A 61 3.82 -5.49 8.57
CA GLY A 61 3.79 -6.91 8.27
C GLY A 61 3.65 -7.19 6.78
N ASN A 62 3.33 -8.43 6.44
CA ASN A 62 2.99 -8.85 5.08
C ASN A 62 1.49 -9.20 5.00
N SER A 63 1.09 -9.96 3.98
CA SER A 63 -0.29 -10.43 3.78
C SER A 63 -0.89 -11.13 5.01
N LEU A 64 -0.08 -11.75 5.89
CA LEU A 64 -0.54 -12.36 7.14
C LEU A 64 -1.03 -11.30 8.14
N ALA A 65 -0.41 -10.12 8.17
CA ALA A 65 -0.88 -9.01 9.01
C ALA A 65 -2.17 -8.38 8.47
N ARG A 66 -2.47 -8.54 7.17
CA ARG A 66 -3.74 -8.11 6.58
C ARG A 66 -4.91 -8.95 7.07
N CYS A 67 -4.77 -10.28 7.03
CA CYS A 67 -5.87 -11.22 7.27
C CYS A 67 -5.86 -11.86 8.67
N GLY A 68 -4.71 -11.91 9.34
CA GLY A 68 -4.53 -12.59 10.62
C GLY A 68 -4.77 -11.71 11.85
N LEU A 69 -5.08 -10.43 11.66
CA LEU A 69 -5.24 -9.49 12.77
C LEU A 69 -6.64 -8.86 12.78
N ASP A 70 -7.38 -9.12 13.85
CA ASP A 70 -8.59 -8.37 14.16
C ASP A 70 -8.20 -7.01 14.76
N ARG A 71 -8.22 -5.98 13.91
CA ARG A 71 -7.86 -4.61 14.26
C ARG A 71 -8.80 -4.02 15.32
N ALA A 72 -10.08 -4.39 15.30
CA ALA A 72 -11.07 -3.87 16.24
C ALA A 72 -10.91 -4.52 17.62
N LEU A 73 -10.55 -5.81 17.66
CA LEU A 73 -10.21 -6.48 18.91
C LEU A 73 -8.93 -5.87 19.51
N LEU A 74 -7.89 -5.67 18.69
CA LEU A 74 -6.63 -5.07 19.14
C LEU A 74 -6.85 -3.64 19.68
N ALA A 75 -7.59 -2.81 18.94
CA ALA A 75 -7.89 -1.44 19.36
C ALA A 75 -8.61 -1.44 20.72
N ARG A 76 -9.66 -2.24 20.88
CA ARG A 76 -10.40 -2.36 22.14
C ARG A 76 -9.52 -2.80 23.31
N GLY A 77 -8.65 -3.78 23.09
CA GLY A 77 -7.70 -4.24 24.12
C GLY A 77 -6.72 -3.16 24.54
N LEU A 78 -6.18 -2.40 23.58
CA LEU A 78 -5.25 -1.30 23.84
C LEU A 78 -5.94 -0.09 24.49
N GLU A 79 -7.19 0.20 24.12
CA GLU A 79 -7.99 1.25 24.76
C GLU A 79 -8.24 0.93 26.23
N ALA A 80 -8.61 -0.32 26.53
CA ALA A 80 -8.81 -0.78 27.90
C ALA A 80 -7.53 -0.70 28.74
N ALA A 81 -6.38 -1.07 28.17
CA ALA A 81 -5.09 -1.05 28.86
C ALA A 81 -4.54 0.38 29.05
N SER A 82 -4.64 1.22 28.02
CA SER A 82 -4.04 2.56 28.02
C SER A 82 -4.97 3.66 28.56
N ARG A 83 -6.27 3.38 28.68
CA ARG A 83 -7.33 4.36 28.98
C ARG A 83 -7.34 5.56 28.02
N ARG A 84 -6.89 5.35 26.79
CA ARG A 84 -6.82 6.36 25.73
C ARG A 84 -7.50 5.81 24.48
N PRO A 85 -8.14 6.65 23.66
CA PRO A 85 -8.61 6.23 22.33
C PRO A 85 -7.43 5.68 21.51
N VAL A 86 -7.66 4.67 20.68
CA VAL A 86 -6.60 4.05 19.86
C VAL A 86 -6.90 4.18 18.38
N ALA A 87 -5.94 4.68 17.61
CA ALA A 87 -5.97 4.68 16.15
C ALA A 87 -5.00 3.64 15.62
N VAL A 88 -5.53 2.54 15.07
CA VAL A 88 -4.74 1.45 14.47
C VAL A 88 -4.73 1.59 12.95
N SER A 89 -3.53 1.61 12.37
CA SER A 89 -3.32 1.47 10.93
C SER A 89 -2.36 0.31 10.63
N VAL A 90 -2.38 -0.19 9.40
CA VAL A 90 -1.57 -1.35 8.99
C VAL A 90 -0.87 -1.06 7.67
N MET A 91 0.45 -1.29 7.64
CA MET A 91 1.25 -1.31 6.42
C MET A 91 1.65 -2.75 6.12
N HIS A 92 0.99 -3.35 5.13
CA HIS A 92 1.20 -4.72 4.70
C HIS A 92 1.49 -4.86 3.19
N PRO A 93 2.71 -4.58 2.69
CA PRO A 93 3.03 -4.98 1.32
C PRO A 93 2.99 -6.53 1.23
N ASP A 94 2.24 -7.13 0.29
CA ASP A 94 2.21 -8.60 0.17
C ASP A 94 3.59 -9.09 -0.33
N GLY A 95 3.97 -10.32 0.04
CA GLY A 95 5.24 -10.93 -0.38
C GLY A 95 6.52 -10.24 0.15
N SER A 96 6.39 -9.29 1.07
CA SER A 96 7.48 -8.40 1.46
C SER A 96 8.36 -8.88 2.60
N ARG A 97 9.59 -8.34 2.65
CA ARG A 97 10.61 -8.55 3.68
C ARG A 97 10.71 -7.36 4.63
N VAL A 98 11.34 -7.59 5.78
CA VAL A 98 11.53 -6.57 6.83
C VAL A 98 12.22 -5.28 6.32
N GLU A 99 13.15 -5.42 5.36
CA GLU A 99 13.85 -4.28 4.74
C GLU A 99 12.89 -3.35 3.99
N GLU A 100 11.90 -3.93 3.30
CA GLU A 100 10.87 -3.20 2.57
C GLU A 100 9.89 -2.55 3.53
N TRP A 101 9.62 -3.18 4.68
CA TRP A 101 8.83 -2.56 5.75
C TRP A 101 9.53 -1.32 6.29
N ARG A 102 10.83 -1.44 6.56
CA ARG A 102 11.64 -0.30 7.01
C ARG A 102 11.64 0.83 5.99
N HIS A 103 11.74 0.50 4.70
CA HIS A 103 11.68 1.50 3.64
C HIS A 103 10.32 2.21 3.62
N GLY A 104 9.22 1.45 3.62
CA GLY A 104 7.86 1.99 3.62
C GLY A 104 7.57 2.86 4.85
N TYR A 105 7.95 2.39 6.04
CA TYR A 105 7.82 3.16 7.28
C TYR A 105 8.52 4.51 7.18
N ARG A 106 9.78 4.50 6.75
CA ARG A 106 10.58 5.72 6.65
C ARG A 106 9.99 6.71 5.64
N ARG A 107 9.56 6.20 4.49
CA ARG A 107 9.04 7.01 3.38
C ARG A 107 7.68 7.63 3.72
N TYR A 108 6.76 6.87 4.30
CA TYR A 108 5.36 7.28 4.41
C TYR A 108 4.97 7.82 5.79
N PHE A 109 5.67 7.43 6.86
CA PHE A 109 5.30 7.79 8.23
C PHE A 109 6.36 8.65 8.93
N ASP A 110 7.64 8.28 8.79
CA ASP A 110 8.73 8.98 9.47
C ASP A 110 9.00 10.37 8.87
N GLN A 111 9.30 10.43 7.56
CA GLN A 111 9.65 11.66 6.84
C GLN A 111 8.49 12.65 6.71
N THR A 112 7.26 12.17 6.85
CA THR A 112 6.03 12.98 6.70
C THR A 112 5.56 13.56 8.03
N GLY A 113 6.25 13.28 9.14
CA GLY A 113 5.83 13.69 10.49
C GLY A 113 4.56 12.97 10.98
N SER A 114 4.17 11.89 10.31
CA SER A 114 3.02 11.05 10.64
C SER A 114 3.42 9.85 11.49
N ARG A 115 4.40 10.05 12.39
CA ARG A 115 4.89 9.01 13.29
C ARG A 115 3.73 8.53 14.18
N PRO A 116 3.53 7.21 14.31
CA PRO A 116 2.69 6.64 15.36
C PRO A 116 3.24 7.02 16.73
#